data_AF-A0A8C7ZU29-F1
#
_entry.id   AF-A0A8C7ZU29-F1
#
_cell.length_a   1.000
_cell.length_b   1.000
_cell.length_c   1.000
_cell.angle_alpha   90.00
_cell.angle_beta   90.00
_cell.angle_gamma   90.00
#
_symmetry.space_group_name_H-M   'P 1'
#
loop_
_entity.id
_entity.type
_entity.pdbx_description
1 polymer ?
#
loop_
_entity_poly.entity_id
_entity_poly.type
_entity_poly.pdbx_seq_one_letter_code
_entity_poly.pdbx_strand_id
1 'polypeptide(L)'
;MFNHLLLIRLLVQVVEDLTQFYKETFSNYQTTKQEALKETLRGIHFGLNCCGPTGTVFDGANDICPKKEGLNILVTTSCPTAIDGIFNNKLHIIGGVGIGIGVVTIFGMIFSMILCCGIRKSRNYM
;
A
#
# COMPACT_ATOMS: atom_id res chain seq x y z
N MET A 1 0.00 8.88 29.13
CA MET A 1 0.48 7.49 28.89
C MET A 1 -0.58 6.60 28.24
N PHE A 2 -1.84 6.61 28.72
CA PHE A 2 -2.95 5.80 28.14
C PHE A 2 -3.24 6.10 26.64
N ASN A 3 -3.21 7.37 26.22
CA ASN A 3 -3.44 7.77 24.82
C ASN A 3 -2.36 7.30 23.84
N HIS A 4 -1.10 7.20 24.28
CA HIS A 4 0.00 6.74 23.42
C HIS A 4 -0.07 5.22 23.20
N LEU A 5 -0.54 4.47 24.21
CA LEU A 5 -0.72 3.02 24.11
C LEU A 5 -1.89 2.64 23.19
N LEU A 6 -2.97 3.44 23.18
CA LEU A 6 -4.11 3.26 22.30
C LEU A 6 -3.74 3.45 20.82
N LEU A 7 -2.90 4.45 20.54
CA LEU A 7 -2.45 4.77 19.18
C LEU A 7 -1.49 3.70 18.63
N ILE A 8 -0.63 3.15 19.49
CA ILE A 8 0.24 2.00 19.14
C ILE A 8 -0.61 0.75 18.85
N ARG A 9 -1.68 0.49 19.63
CA ARG A 9 -2.58 -0.66 19.41
C ARG A 9 -3.27 -0.61 18.04
N LEU A 10 -3.73 0.57 17.62
CA LEU A 10 -4.35 0.75 16.30
C LEU A 10 -3.36 0.47 15.16
N LEU A 11 -2.11 0.92 15.28
CA LEU A 11 -1.09 0.66 14.27
C LEU A 11 -0.77 -0.83 14.13
N VAL A 12 -0.64 -1.54 15.26
CA VAL A 12 -0.42 -3.00 15.25
C VAL A 12 -1.56 -3.71 14.53
N GLN A 13 -2.80 -3.33 14.81
CA GLN A 13 -3.96 -3.94 14.18
C GLN A 13 -4.02 -3.68 12.66
N VAL A 14 -3.67 -2.46 12.21
CA VAL A 14 -3.58 -2.15 10.77
C VAL A 14 -2.52 -3.00 10.06
N VAL A 15 -1.38 -3.24 10.72
CA VAL A 15 -0.32 -4.10 10.18
C VAL A 15 -0.79 -5.55 10.06
N GLU A 16 -1.50 -6.05 11.07
CA GLU A 16 -2.09 -7.40 11.06
C GLU A 16 -3.13 -7.54 9.94
N ASP A 17 -4.04 -6.57 9.80
CA ASP A 17 -5.08 -6.55 8.76
C ASP A 17 -4.46 -6.52 7.35
N LEU A 18 -3.44 -5.69 7.14
CA LEU A 18 -2.72 -5.62 5.86
C LEU A 18 -1.99 -6.93 5.55
N THR A 19 -1.38 -7.53 6.58
CA THR A 19 -0.69 -8.82 6.45
C THR A 19 -1.67 -9.94 6.12
N GLN A 20 -2.86 -9.94 6.73
CA GLN A 20 -3.92 -10.91 6.45
C GLN A 20 -4.46 -10.73 5.04
N PHE A 21 -4.75 -9.50 4.62
CA PHE A 21 -5.20 -9.18 3.26
C PHE A 21 -4.20 -9.68 2.21
N TYR A 22 -2.90 -9.50 2.45
CA TYR A 22 -1.86 -10.01 1.56
C TYR A 22 -1.89 -11.55 1.47
N LYS A 23 -1.94 -12.25 2.61
CA LYS A 23 -2.00 -13.72 2.66
C LYS A 23 -3.23 -14.27 1.93
N GLU A 24 -4.38 -13.66 2.17
CA GLU A 24 -5.64 -14.04 1.51
C GLU A 24 -5.57 -13.79 0.01
N THR A 25 -5.10 -12.62 -0.43
CA THR A 25 -4.95 -12.28 -1.85
C THR A 25 -3.99 -13.24 -2.55
N PHE A 26 -2.88 -13.57 -1.90
CA PHE A 26 -1.90 -14.51 -2.43
C PHE A 26 -2.47 -15.93 -2.54
N SER A 27 -3.17 -16.40 -1.51
CA SER A 27 -3.87 -17.70 -1.52
C SER A 27 -4.91 -17.77 -2.64
N ASN A 28 -5.77 -16.75 -2.75
CA ASN A 28 -6.77 -16.63 -3.80
C ASN A 28 -6.15 -16.58 -5.19
N TYR A 29 -5.00 -15.91 -5.35
CA TYR A 29 -4.27 -15.90 -6.61
C TYR A 29 -3.74 -17.28 -7.00
N GLN A 30 -3.21 -18.04 -6.06
CA GLN A 30 -2.74 -19.41 -6.33
C GLN A 30 -3.89 -20.32 -6.81
N THR A 31 -5.09 -20.17 -6.25
CA THR A 31 -6.26 -20.96 -6.62
C THR A 31 -6.92 -20.48 -7.92
N THR A 32 -7.12 -19.16 -8.07
CA THR A 32 -7.94 -18.59 -9.15
C THR A 32 -7.13 -18.09 -10.35
N LYS A 33 -5.84 -17.79 -10.16
CA LYS A 33 -4.92 -17.22 -11.16
C LYS A 33 -5.45 -15.97 -11.88
N GLN A 34 -6.24 -15.17 -11.18
CA GLN A 34 -6.80 -13.93 -11.72
C GLN A 34 -5.71 -12.87 -11.98
N GLU A 35 -5.82 -12.18 -13.12
CA GLU A 35 -4.87 -11.14 -13.51
C GLU A 35 -4.92 -9.90 -12.61
N ALA A 36 -6.10 -9.52 -12.11
CA ALA A 36 -6.25 -8.41 -11.16
C ALA A 36 -5.48 -8.65 -9.85
N LEU A 37 -5.50 -9.90 -9.35
CA LEU A 37 -4.74 -10.29 -8.16
C LEU A 37 -3.23 -10.31 -8.45
N LYS A 38 -2.85 -10.74 -9.67
CA LYS A 38 -1.46 -10.70 -10.15
C LYS A 38 -0.86 -9.30 -10.09
N GLU A 39 -1.56 -8.30 -10.64
CA GLU A 39 -1.09 -6.92 -10.68
C GLU A 39 -1.02 -6.30 -9.27
N THR A 40 -1.99 -6.61 -8.41
CA THR A 40 -1.97 -6.20 -7.00
C THR A 40 -0.75 -6.78 -6.27
N LEU A 41 -0.52 -8.09 -6.39
CA LEU A 41 0.62 -8.79 -5.79
C LEU A 41 1.95 -8.24 -6.31
N ARG A 42 2.04 -7.97 -7.62
CA ARG A 42 3.20 -7.34 -8.24
C ARG A 42 3.46 -5.96 -7.65
N GLY A 43 2.43 -5.12 -7.51
CA GLY A 43 2.57 -3.80 -6.89
C GLY A 43 3.13 -3.89 -5.46
N ILE A 44 2.62 -4.85 -4.67
CA ILE A 44 3.09 -5.09 -3.30
C ILE A 44 4.54 -5.58 -3.30
N HIS A 45 4.88 -6.60 -4.09
CA HIS A 45 6.22 -7.19 -4.14
C HIS A 45 7.29 -6.17 -4.58
N PHE A 46 7.02 -5.37 -5.60
CA PHE A 46 7.95 -4.35 -6.08
C PHE A 46 7.99 -3.13 -5.16
N GLY A 47 6.85 -2.71 -4.60
CA GLY A 47 6.76 -1.57 -3.70
C GLY A 47 7.44 -1.80 -2.35
N LEU A 48 7.33 -3.02 -1.80
CA LEU A 48 7.95 -3.42 -0.54
C LEU A 48 9.27 -4.20 -0.71
N ASN A 49 9.68 -4.48 -1.96
CA ASN A 49 10.89 -5.24 -2.29
C ASN A 49 10.94 -6.64 -1.63
N CYS A 50 9.77 -7.27 -1.49
CA CYS A 50 9.53 -8.55 -0.83
C CYS A 50 8.95 -9.58 -1.82
N CYS A 51 8.92 -10.86 -1.45
CA CYS A 51 8.31 -11.90 -2.29
C CYS A 51 7.71 -13.00 -1.41
N GLY A 52 6.45 -13.33 -1.68
CA GLY A 52 5.73 -14.43 -1.03
C GLY A 52 5.46 -14.25 0.48
N PRO A 53 4.59 -15.10 1.04
CA PRO A 53 4.33 -15.15 2.48
C PRO A 53 5.52 -15.70 3.27
N THR A 54 6.29 -16.63 2.69
CA THR A 54 7.39 -17.34 3.37
C THR A 54 8.78 -16.87 2.93
N GLY A 55 8.90 -16.01 1.92
CA GLY A 55 10.19 -15.49 1.43
C GLY A 55 10.99 -16.47 0.55
N THR A 56 10.39 -17.61 0.18
CA THR A 56 11.03 -18.65 -0.63
C THR A 56 10.65 -18.52 -2.11
N VAL A 57 11.58 -18.86 -3.00
CA VAL A 57 11.40 -18.82 -4.47
C VAL A 57 10.32 -19.79 -4.97
N PHE A 58 9.91 -20.74 -4.13
CA PHE A 58 8.88 -21.74 -4.42
C PHE A 58 7.45 -21.21 -4.25
N ASP A 59 7.26 -20.05 -3.63
CA ASP A 59 5.95 -19.38 -3.45
C ASP A 59 5.46 -18.68 -4.75
N GLY A 60 5.62 -19.32 -5.90
CA GLY A 60 4.89 -18.94 -7.10
C GLY A 60 5.42 -17.71 -7.84
N ALA A 61 5.94 -18.02 -9.04
CA ALA A 61 6.03 -17.15 -10.21
C ALA A 61 7.10 -16.03 -10.17
N ASN A 62 8.21 -16.33 -10.85
CA ASN A 62 9.23 -15.41 -11.35
C ASN A 62 8.68 -14.14 -12.06
N ASP A 63 7.39 -14.11 -12.38
CA ASP A 63 6.72 -13.04 -13.11
C ASP A 63 6.14 -11.94 -12.20
N ILE A 64 5.81 -12.25 -10.94
CA ILE A 64 5.21 -11.30 -9.98
C ILE A 64 6.17 -10.81 -8.90
N CYS A 65 7.33 -11.45 -8.75
CA CYS A 65 8.34 -11.02 -7.80
C CYS A 65 9.40 -10.13 -8.46
N PRO A 66 10.01 -9.19 -7.70
CA PRO A 66 11.09 -8.37 -8.22
C PRO A 66 12.24 -9.26 -8.70
N LYS A 67 12.72 -9.02 -9.93
CA LYS A 67 13.93 -9.65 -10.45
C LYS A 67 15.12 -9.18 -9.61
N LYS A 68 15.49 -9.97 -8.61
CA LYS A 68 16.77 -9.82 -7.92
C LYS A 68 17.81 -10.63 -8.69
N GLU A 69 19.06 -10.20 -8.71
CA GLU A 69 20.15 -10.90 -9.39
C GLU A 69 20.99 -11.69 -8.37
N GLY A 70 21.42 -12.91 -8.73
CA GLY A 70 22.34 -13.74 -7.93
C GLY A 70 21.73 -14.37 -6.67
N LEU A 71 22.52 -14.48 -5.59
CA LEU A 71 22.16 -15.16 -4.33
C LEU A 71 21.00 -14.47 -3.56
N ASN A 72 20.66 -13.23 -3.91
CA ASN A 72 19.52 -12.48 -3.37
C ASN A 72 18.16 -12.97 -3.90
N ILE A 73 18.15 -13.86 -4.89
CA ILE A 73 16.95 -14.56 -5.36
C ILE A 73 16.53 -15.61 -4.33
N LEU A 74 17.49 -16.30 -3.71
CA LEU A 74 17.23 -17.48 -2.87
C LEU A 74 16.75 -17.12 -1.46
N VAL A 75 17.05 -15.89 -1.01
CA VAL A 75 16.68 -15.36 0.31
C VAL A 75 16.03 -13.99 0.11
N THR A 76 14.73 -14.00 -0.17
CA THR A 76 13.95 -12.77 -0.21
C THR A 76 13.25 -12.55 1.12
N THR A 77 13.17 -11.29 1.56
CA THR A 77 12.36 -10.95 2.74
C THR A 77 10.92 -11.32 2.46
N SER A 78 10.30 -12.06 3.39
CA SER A 78 8.87 -12.35 3.34
C SER A 78 8.09 -11.04 3.42
N CYS A 79 7.04 -10.91 2.61
CA CYS A 79 6.19 -9.73 2.64
C CYS A 79 5.57 -9.41 4.02
N PRO A 80 5.09 -10.38 4.83
CA PRO A 80 4.65 -10.07 6.20
C PRO A 80 5.72 -9.36 7.03
N THR A 81 6.99 -9.78 6.93
CA THR A 81 8.09 -9.15 7.67
C THR A 81 8.48 -7.79 7.09
N ALA A 82 8.43 -7.64 5.77
CA ALA A 82 8.68 -6.35 5.12
C ALA A 82 7.61 -5.31 5.48
N ILE A 83 6.34 -5.71 5.54
CA ILE A 83 5.23 -4.87 5.98
C ILE A 83 5.51 -4.38 7.40
N ASP A 84 5.73 -5.29 8.33
CA ASP A 84 6.00 -4.95 9.73
C ASP A 84 7.21 -4.00 9.90
N GLY A 85 8.27 -4.24 9.12
CA GLY A 85 9.47 -3.40 9.10
C GLY A 85 9.24 -1.97 8.57
N ILE A 86 8.39 -1.80 7.55
CA ILE A 86 8.07 -0.45 7.03
C ILE A 86 7.25 0.34 8.06
N PHE A 87 6.29 -0.29 8.73
CA PHE A 87 5.47 0.40 9.73
C PHE A 87 6.24 0.73 11.00
N ASN A 88 7.19 -0.10 11.44
CA ASN A 88 8.01 0.19 12.61
C ASN A 88 9.15 1.19 12.35
N ASN A 89 9.89 1.04 11.24
CA ASN A 89 11.07 1.87 10.97
C ASN A 89 10.84 3.06 10.03
N LYS A 90 9.74 3.08 9.27
CA LYS A 90 9.48 4.10 8.23
C LYS A 90 8.11 4.77 8.37
N LEU A 91 7.54 4.78 9.57
CA LEU A 91 6.27 5.47 9.85
C LEU A 91 6.29 6.96 9.47
N HIS A 92 7.45 7.61 9.57
CA HIS A 92 7.63 9.02 9.17
C HIS A 92 7.33 9.22 7.67
N ILE A 93 7.72 8.28 6.80
CA ILE A 93 7.45 8.35 5.36
C ILE A 93 5.94 8.24 5.11
N ILE A 94 5.29 7.26 5.76
CA ILE A 94 3.83 7.05 5.65
C ILE A 94 3.08 8.29 6.13
N GLY A 95 3.49 8.86 7.26
CA GLY A 95 2.92 10.10 7.79
C GLY A 95 3.08 11.28 6.85
N GLY A 96 4.26 11.44 6.24
CA GLY A 96 4.52 12.49 5.24
C GLY A 96 3.61 12.38 4.01
N VAL A 97 3.43 11.17 3.48
CA VAL A 97 2.51 10.93 2.35
C VAL A 97 1.06 11.26 2.74
N GLY A 98 0.63 10.88 3.96
CA GLY A 98 -0.71 11.18 4.45
C GLY A 98 -1.01 12.68 4.53
N ILE A 99 -0.04 13.48 5.02
CA ILE A 99 -0.18 14.95 5.07
C ILE A 99 -0.27 15.52 3.66
N GLY A 100 0.57 15.05 2.73
CA GLY A 100 0.56 15.52 1.34
C GLY A 100 -0.79 15.30 0.65
N ILE A 101 -1.36 14.10 0.80
CA ILE A 101 -2.70 13.77 0.27
C ILE A 101 -3.76 14.70 0.88
N GLY A 102 -3.73 14.90 2.19
CA GLY A 102 -4.67 15.78 2.88
C GLY A 102 -4.65 17.22 2.35
N VAL A 103 -3.46 17.77 2.12
CA VAL A 103 -3.29 19.13 1.55
C VAL A 103 -3.88 19.20 0.14
N VAL A 104 -3.56 18.23 -0.72
CA VAL A 104 -4.10 18.17 -2.09
C VAL A 104 -5.63 18.06 -2.09
N THR A 105 -6.21 17.26 -1.20
CA THR A 105 -7.66 17.14 -1.07
C THR A 105 -8.32 18.45 -0.66
N ILE A 106 -7.75 19.19 0.30
CA ILE A 106 -8.27 20.49 0.74
C ILE A 106 -8.25 21.49 -0.41
N PHE A 107 -7.14 21.61 -1.13
CA PHE A 107 -7.06 22.48 -2.31
C PHE A 107 -8.06 22.08 -3.38
N GLY A 108 -8.23 20.78 -3.65
CA GLY A 108 -9.23 20.26 -4.58
C GLY A 108 -10.64 20.74 -4.24
N MET A 109 -11.04 20.62 -2.97
CA MET A 109 -12.36 21.07 -2.51
C MET A 109 -12.56 22.59 -2.68
N ILE A 110 -11.53 23.39 -2.36
CA ILE A 110 -11.58 24.85 -2.50
C ILE A 110 -11.72 25.24 -3.98
N PHE A 111 -10.89 24.68 -4.85
CA PHE A 111 -10.96 24.97 -6.29
C PHE A 111 -12.29 24.55 -6.89
N SER A 112 -12.83 23.38 -6.51
CA SER A 112 -14.15 22.95 -6.98
C SER A 112 -15.25 23.96 -6.65
N MET A 113 -15.24 24.57 -5.46
CA MET A 113 -16.22 25.61 -5.11
C MET A 113 -16.03 26.88 -5.95
N ILE A 114 -14.79 27.33 -6.12
CA ILE A 114 -14.47 28.54 -6.89
C ILE A 114 -14.83 28.37 -8.38
N LEU A 115 -14.47 27.23 -8.99
CA LEU A 115 -14.79 26.94 -10.40
C LEU A 115 -16.30 26.84 -10.61
N CYS A 116 -17.04 26.18 -9.71
CA CYS A 116 -18.50 26.14 -9.78
C CYS A 116 -19.13 27.53 -9.66
N CYS A 117 -18.60 28.38 -8.78
CA CYS A 117 -19.04 29.78 -8.66
C CYS A 117 -18.73 30.60 -9.93
N GLY A 118 -17.55 30.42 -10.54
CA GLY A 118 -17.14 31.11 -11.76
C GLY A 118 -18.00 30.75 -12.98
N ILE A 119 -18.25 29.47 -13.21
CA ILE A 119 -19.08 28.97 -14.32
C ILE A 119 -20.55 29.41 -14.16
N ARG A 120 -21.07 29.40 -12.93
CA ARG A 120 -22.45 29.86 -12.68
C ARG A 120 -22.59 31.36 -12.91
N LYS A 121 -21.56 32.14 -12.55
CA LYS A 121 -21.51 33.60 -12.78
C LYS A 121 -21.51 33.92 -14.28
N SER A 122 -20.74 33.20 -15.11
CA SER A 122 -20.71 33.43 -16.55
C SER A 122 -22.03 33.08 -17.25
N ARG A 123 -22.77 32.07 -16.78
CA ARG A 123 -24.12 31.74 -17.28
C ARG A 123 -25.22 32.75 -16.93
N ASN A 124 -25.00 33.64 -15.97
CA ASN A 124 -25.98 34.67 -15.57
C ASN A 124 -25.73 36.03 -16.25
N TYR A 125 -24.65 36.16 -17.01
CA TYR A 125 -24.29 37.36 -17.79
C TYR A 125 -24.83 37.29 -19.24
N MET A 126 -25.25 36.10 -19.67
CA MET A 126 -26.02 35.87 -20.89
C MET A 126 -27.48 35.61 -20.51
#